data_AF-A0A7X5RD20-F1
#
_entry.id   AF-A0A7X5RD20-F1
#
_cell.length_a   1.000
_cell.length_b   1.000
_cell.length_c   1.000
_cell.angle_alpha   90.00
_cell.angle_beta   90.00
_cell.angle_gamma   90.00
#
_symmetry.space_group_name_H-M   'P 1'
#
loop_
_entity.id
_entity.type
_entity.pdbx_description
1 polymer ?
#
loop_
_entity_poly.entity_id
_entity_poly.type
_entity_poly.pdbx_seq_one_letter_code
_entity_poly.pdbx_strand_id
1 'polypeptide(L)'
;YALGLTRFHAKKPEYIVQEIWSRMTLYNFCEIIATNVVVKQKVGCKYIYQLNYTRAMRICCHFLSIKEEKAPPDVEYLIGHELLPVRSGRTDPRKVKPQSAISFLYRAA
;
A
#
# COMPACT_ATOMS: atom_id res chain seq x y z
N TYR A 1 -5.17 -1.11 6.76
CA TYR A 1 -4.39 -1.93 7.70
C TYR A 1 -3.15 -2.42 6.95
N ALA A 2 -2.00 -2.46 7.62
CA ALA A 2 -1.02 -3.56 7.56
C ALA A 2 0.40 -3.39 7.01
N LEU A 3 0.78 -2.32 6.28
CA LEU A 3 2.20 -2.17 5.85
C LEU A 3 3.03 -1.24 6.74
N GLY A 4 2.40 -0.33 7.46
CA GLY A 4 3.10 0.50 8.44
C GLY A 4 3.51 -0.32 9.67
N LEU A 5 4.75 -0.14 10.11
CA LEU A 5 5.34 -0.75 11.32
C LEU A 5 4.79 -0.12 12.63
N THR A 6 3.47 0.00 12.73
CA THR A 6 2.80 0.72 13.83
C THR A 6 2.17 -0.19 14.88
N ARG A 7 1.86 -1.44 14.52
CA ARG A 7 1.20 -2.41 15.42
C ARG A 7 1.69 -3.82 15.13
N PHE A 8 2.55 -4.35 16.01
CA PHE A 8 2.98 -5.74 15.97
C PHE A 8 1.93 -6.65 16.64
N HIS A 9 1.73 -7.85 16.10
CA HIS A 9 0.83 -8.85 16.68
C HIS A 9 1.54 -9.66 17.76
N ALA A 10 2.82 -9.93 17.55
CA ALA A 10 3.68 -10.66 18.46
C ALA A 10 4.18 -9.80 19.61
N LYS A 11 4.40 -10.47 20.73
CA LYS A 11 5.05 -9.91 21.92
C LYS A 11 6.51 -10.36 22.07
N LYS A 12 6.84 -11.52 21.48
CA LYS A 12 8.19 -12.09 21.50
C LYS A 12 9.09 -11.38 20.49
N PRO A 13 10.31 -10.98 20.86
CA PRO A 13 11.18 -10.20 19.99
C PRO A 13 11.50 -10.91 18.68
N GLU A 14 11.67 -12.23 18.69
CA GLU A 14 11.97 -13.02 17.48
C GLU A 14 10.82 -12.93 16.46
N TYR A 15 9.58 -12.99 16.93
CA TYR A 15 8.39 -12.89 16.10
C TYR A 15 8.10 -11.45 15.67
N ILE A 16 8.49 -10.45 16.47
CA ILE A 16 8.46 -9.04 16.05
C ILE A 16 9.41 -8.82 14.87
N VAL A 17 10.62 -9.37 14.94
CA VAL A 17 11.59 -9.31 13.83
C VAL A 17 11.03 -9.98 12.57
N GLN A 18 10.42 -11.16 12.71
CA GLN A 18 9.74 -11.85 11.60
C GLN A 18 8.61 -10.99 10.99
N GLU A 19 7.83 -10.31 11.81
CA GLU A 19 6.78 -9.38 11.37
C GLU A 19 7.34 -8.16 10.63
N ILE A 20 8.49 -7.62 11.04
CA ILE A 20 9.16 -6.51 10.33
C ILE A 20 9.59 -6.98 8.93
N TRP A 21 10.29 -8.11 8.86
CA TRP A 21 10.78 -8.67 7.59
C TRP A 21 9.66 -9.04 6.63
N SER A 22 8.59 -9.67 7.12
CA SER A 22 7.43 -10.00 6.29
C SER A 22 6.73 -8.76 5.74
N ARG A 23 6.54 -7.72 6.56
CA ARG A 23 5.96 -6.43 6.09
C ARG A 23 6.86 -5.72 5.08
N MET A 24 8.18 -5.71 5.30
CA MET A 24 9.14 -5.12 4.37
C MET A 24 9.16 -5.86 3.02
N THR A 25 9.16 -7.20 3.07
CA THR A 25 9.12 -8.04 1.87
C THR A 25 7.83 -7.80 1.08
N LEU A 26 6.68 -7.76 1.78
CA LEU A 26 5.39 -7.47 1.15
C LEU A 26 5.35 -6.07 0.53
N TYR A 27 5.91 -5.06 1.21
CA TYR A 27 6.01 -3.71 0.68
C TYR A 27 6.83 -3.68 -0.62
N ASN A 28 8.03 -4.27 -0.59
CA ASN A 28 8.91 -4.33 -1.77
C ASN A 28 8.24 -5.06 -2.94
N PHE A 29 7.57 -6.18 -2.67
CA PHE A 29 6.79 -6.90 -3.67
C PHE A 29 5.71 -6.02 -4.29
N CYS A 30 4.92 -5.31 -3.46
CA CYS A 30 3.88 -4.42 -3.95
C CYS A 30 4.46 -3.26 -4.79
N GLU A 31 5.60 -2.70 -4.40
CA GLU A 31 6.25 -1.61 -5.14
C GLU A 31 6.78 -2.06 -6.50
N ILE A 32 7.40 -3.25 -6.58
CA ILE A 32 7.87 -3.79 -7.86
C ILE A 32 6.69 -3.95 -8.83
N ILE A 33 5.57 -4.50 -8.36
CA ILE A 33 4.37 -4.63 -9.21
C ILE A 33 3.83 -3.24 -9.59
N ALA A 34 3.67 -2.33 -8.62
CA ALA A 34 3.10 -1.01 -8.89
C ALA A 34 3.94 -0.19 -9.88
N THR A 35 5.27 -0.33 -9.84
CA THR A 35 6.19 0.36 -10.76
C THR A 35 6.17 -0.21 -12.17
N ASN A 36 5.91 -1.52 -12.33
CA ASN A 36 5.74 -2.15 -13.64
C ASN A 36 4.43 -1.76 -14.33
N VAL A 37 3.40 -1.35 -13.57
CA VAL A 37 2.11 -0.97 -14.15
C VAL A 37 2.21 0.36 -14.88
N VAL A 38 2.08 0.30 -16.21
CA VAL A 38 2.11 1.48 -17.07
C VAL A 38 0.81 2.28 -16.94
N VAL A 39 0.89 3.47 -16.34
CA VAL A 39 -0.23 4.42 -16.26
C VAL A 39 -0.36 5.17 -17.58
N LYS A 40 -1.31 4.75 -18.42
CA LYS A 40 -1.65 5.47 -19.65
C LYS A 40 -2.49 6.70 -19.32
N GLN A 41 -1.93 7.89 -19.53
CA GLN A 41 -2.69 9.13 -19.43
C GLN A 41 -3.64 9.24 -20.61
N LYS A 42 -4.92 9.51 -20.34
CA LYS A 42 -5.91 9.76 -21.39
C LYS A 42 -5.74 11.18 -21.93
N VAL A 43 -5.64 11.30 -23.25
CA VAL A 43 -5.58 12.59 -23.94
C VAL A 43 -6.91 13.33 -23.73
N GLY A 44 -6.85 14.62 -23.39
CA GLY A 44 -8.03 15.45 -23.13
C GLY A 44 -8.57 15.42 -21.70
N CYS A 45 -7.94 14.68 -20.77
CA CYS A 45 -8.31 14.74 -19.36
C CYS A 45 -7.83 16.03 -18.68
N LYS A 46 -8.69 16.59 -17.81
CA LYS A 46 -8.39 17.80 -17.01
C LYS A 46 -7.22 17.62 -16.05
N TYR A 47 -7.00 16.40 -15.56
CA TYR A 47 -6.00 16.10 -14.53
C TYR A 47 -5.05 15.00 -15.01
N ILE A 48 -3.83 15.03 -14.47
CA ILE A 48 -2.88 13.92 -14.52
C ILE A 48 -3.35 12.86 -13.53
N TYR A 49 -3.35 11.59 -13.93
CA TYR A 49 -3.73 10.49 -13.05
C TYR A 49 -2.49 9.79 -12.49
N GLN A 50 -2.59 9.34 -11.24
CA GLN A 50 -1.58 8.53 -10.55
C GLN A 50 -2.22 7.23 -10.05
N LEU A 51 -1.41 6.22 -9.78
CA LEU A 51 -1.89 4.98 -9.18
C LEU A 51 -2.43 5.19 -7.77
N ASN A 52 -3.52 4.49 -7.46
CA ASN A 52 -4.01 4.36 -6.11
C ASN A 52 -3.22 3.30 -5.35
N TYR A 53 -2.08 3.68 -4.76
CA TYR A 53 -1.21 2.76 -4.02
C TYR A 53 -1.94 1.95 -2.94
N THR A 54 -2.91 2.54 -2.25
CA THR A 54 -3.69 1.81 -1.22
C THR A 54 -4.53 0.70 -1.83
N ARG A 55 -5.10 0.91 -3.02
CA ARG A 55 -5.83 -0.12 -3.76
C ARG A 55 -4.88 -1.14 -4.35
N ALA A 56 -3.77 -0.71 -4.94
CA ALA A 56 -2.75 -1.58 -5.49
C ALA A 56 -2.24 -2.59 -4.47
N MET A 57 -1.87 -2.12 -3.27
CA MET A 57 -1.45 -2.96 -2.16
C MET A 57 -2.52 -3.98 -1.76
N ARG A 58 -3.80 -3.60 -1.75
CA ARG A 58 -4.89 -4.55 -1.44
C ARG A 58 -5.03 -5.63 -2.50
N ILE A 59 -4.85 -5.29 -3.77
CA ILE A 59 -4.87 -6.26 -4.88
C ILE A 59 -3.70 -7.23 -4.73
N CYS A 60 -2.48 -6.73 -4.47
CA CYS A 60 -1.31 -7.57 -4.21
C CYS A 60 -1.50 -8.51 -3.01
N CYS A 61 -2.04 -8.01 -1.89
CA CYS A 61 -2.36 -8.85 -0.75
C CYS A 61 -3.43 -9.91 -1.09
N HIS A 62 -4.43 -9.53 -1.88
CA HIS A 62 -5.46 -10.47 -2.32
C HIS A 62 -4.87 -11.58 -3.18
N PHE A 63 -4.00 -11.24 -4.15
CA PHE A 63 -3.29 -12.19 -4.98
C PHE A 63 -2.52 -13.23 -4.15
N LEU A 64 -1.77 -12.79 -3.13
CA LEU A 64 -1.04 -13.69 -2.22
C LEU A 64 -1.95 -14.55 -1.32
N SER A 65 -3.22 -14.16 -1.15
CA SER A 65 -4.19 -14.88 -0.32
C SER A 65 -5.00 -15.95 -1.07
N ILE A 66 -4.91 -15.98 -2.40
CA ILE A 66 -5.65 -16.94 -3.23
C ILE A 66 -5.05 -18.34 -3.06
N LYS A 67 -5.93 -19.33 -2.83
CA LYS A 67 -5.56 -20.74 -2.81
C LYS A 67 -5.56 -21.30 -4.23
N GLU A 68 -4.76 -22.35 -4.45
CA GLU A 68 -4.47 -22.97 -5.77
C GLU A 68 -5.71 -23.35 -6.61
N GLU A 69 -6.87 -23.49 -6.00
CA GLU A 69 -8.12 -23.85 -6.69
C GLU A 69 -8.64 -22.77 -7.65
N LYS A 70 -8.11 -21.54 -7.61
CA LYS A 70 -8.54 -20.44 -8.50
C LYS A 70 -7.38 -19.93 -9.34
N ALA A 71 -7.66 -19.70 -10.62
CA ALA A 71 -6.74 -19.00 -11.50
C ALA A 71 -6.39 -17.63 -10.91
N PRO A 72 -5.10 -17.26 -10.85
CA PRO A 72 -4.69 -15.98 -10.30
C PRO A 72 -5.25 -14.82 -11.14
N PRO A 73 -5.71 -13.73 -10.51
CA PRO A 73 -6.16 -12.55 -11.23
C PRO A 73 -4.98 -11.86 -11.91
N ASP A 74 -5.25 -11.19 -13.03
CA ASP A 74 -4.29 -10.27 -13.64
C ASP A 74 -4.12 -9.04 -12.76
N VAL A 75 -3.07 -9.08 -11.93
CA VAL A 75 -2.78 -8.05 -10.93
C VAL A 75 -2.46 -6.71 -11.59
N GLU A 76 -1.65 -6.71 -12.65
CA GLU A 76 -1.22 -5.48 -13.33
C GLU A 76 -2.41 -4.79 -14.00
N TYR A 77 -3.28 -5.56 -14.65
CA TYR A 77 -4.51 -5.04 -15.23
C TYR A 77 -5.41 -4.40 -14.17
N LEU A 78 -5.66 -5.09 -13.05
CA LEU A 78 -6.51 -4.57 -11.97
C LEU A 78 -5.94 -3.30 -11.35
N ILE A 79 -4.63 -3.25 -11.14
CA ILE A 79 -3.95 -2.07 -10.59
C ILE A 79 -4.03 -0.90 -11.57
N GLY A 80 -3.84 -1.14 -12.88
CA GLY A 80 -3.92 -0.11 -13.91
C GLY A 80 -5.28 0.59 -14.02
N HIS A 81 -6.34 -0.05 -13.53
CA HIS A 81 -7.69 0.54 -13.48
C HIS A 81 -7.96 1.38 -12.22
N GLU A 82 -7.13 1.27 -11.19
CA GLU A 82 -7.28 1.97 -9.93
C GLU A 82 -6.45 3.27 -9.93
N LEU A 83 -6.97 4.30 -10.60
CA LEU A 83 -6.31 5.59 -10.78
C LEU A 83 -6.97 6.74 -9.99
N LEU A 84 -6.16 7.66 -9.51
CA LEU A 84 -6.58 8.88 -8.80
C LEU A 84 -6.11 10.14 -9.54
N PRO A 85 -6.96 11.17 -9.68
CA PRO A 85 -6.54 12.43 -10.27
C PRO A 85 -5.66 13.24 -9.31
N VAL A 86 -4.54 13.73 -9.80
CA VAL A 86 -3.67 14.69 -9.13
C VAL A 86 -4.26 16.09 -9.31
N ARG A 87 -4.73 16.68 -8.20
CA ARG A 87 -5.34 18.03 -8.19
C ARG A 87 -4.32 19.04 -7.67
N SER A 88 -3.60 19.70 -8.58
CA SER A 88 -2.73 20.82 -8.25
C SER A 88 -3.55 22.05 -7.84
N GLY A 89 -3.00 22.89 -6.95
CA GLY A 89 -3.59 24.19 -6.62
C GLY A 89 -4.91 24.15 -5.85
N ARG A 90 -5.06 23.24 -4.87
CA ARG A 90 -6.26 23.24 -4.01
C ARG A 90 -6.34 24.55 -3.21
N THR A 91 -7.50 25.21 -3.26
CA THR A 91 -7.80 26.41 -2.45
C THR A 91 -7.66 26.14 -0.95
N ASP A 92 -8.08 24.96 -0.49
CA ASP A 92 -7.82 24.46 0.87
C ASP A 92 -6.89 23.23 0.78
N PRO A 93 -5.57 23.40 0.95
CA PRO A 93 -4.64 22.28 0.94
C PRO A 93 -4.88 21.38 2.16
N ARG A 94 -4.58 20.08 2.01
CA ARG A 94 -4.69 19.15 3.14
C ARG A 94 -3.74 19.61 4.26
N LYS A 95 -4.28 19.92 5.43
CA LYS A 95 -3.52 20.17 6.65
C LYS A 95 -2.88 18.86 7.14
N VAL A 96 -1.68 18.55 6.65
CA VAL A 96 -0.92 17.38 7.10
C VAL A 96 -0.38 17.67 8.50
N LYS A 97 -0.87 16.95 9.50
CA LYS A 97 -0.30 17.01 10.85
C LYS A 97 0.97 16.14 10.87
N PRO A 98 2.12 16.64 11.37
CA PRO A 98 3.27 15.79 11.60
C PRO A 98 2.88 14.68 12.57
N GLN A 99 3.23 13.43 12.25
CA GLN A 99 3.03 12.33 13.18
C GLN A 99 4.07 12.45 14.29
N SER A 100 3.62 12.48 15.55
CA SER A 100 4.51 12.39 16.70
C SER A 100 5.06 10.98 16.82
N ALA A 101 6.28 10.85 17.35
CA ALA A 101 6.86 9.55 17.65
C ALA A 101 5.94 8.80 18.64
N ILE A 102 5.47 7.62 18.24
CA ILE A 102 4.73 6.73 19.13
C ILE A 102 5.79 5.89 19.84
N SER A 103 5.96 6.10 21.15
CA SER A 103 6.90 5.30 21.92
C SER A 103 6.45 3.84 21.98
N PHE A 104 7.41 2.91 22.03
CA PHE A 104 7.16 1.47 22.19
C PHE A 104 6.62 1.08 23.59
N LEU A 105 6.02 2.01 24.34
CA LEU A 105 5.43 1.78 25.67
C LEU A 105 4.13 0.96 25.58
N TYR A 106 4.15 -0.14 24.82
CA TYR A 106 3.04 -1.06 24.72
C TYR A 106 2.99 -1.90 26.01
N ARG A 107 2.03 -1.53 26.88
CA ARG A 107 1.41 -2.34 27.95
C ARG A 107 2.28 -2.71 29.17
N ALA A 108 2.49 -1.72 30.04
CA ALA A 108 2.51 -1.92 31.50
C ALA A 108 1.19 -1.38 32.08
N ALA A 109 0.08 -2.00 31.71
CA ALA A 109 -1.24 -1.89 32.32
C ALA A 109 -2.06 -3.10 31.86
#